data_AF-A0A925ER69-F1
#
_entry.id   AF-A0A925ER69-F1
#
_cell.length_a   1.000
_cell.length_b   1.000
_cell.length_c   1.000
_cell.angle_alpha   90.00
_cell.angle_beta   90.00
_cell.angle_gamma   90.00
#
_symmetry.space_group_name_H-M   'P 1'
#
loop_
_entity.id
_entity.type
_entity.pdbx_description
1 polymer ?
#
loop_
_entity_poly.entity_id
_entity_poly.type
_entity_poly.pdbx_seq_one_letter_code
_entity_poly.pdbx_strand_id
1 'polypeptide(L)'
;GLIFYTFRIMVGIGFFFAALMLFTALQWLRGKLTAEKIVQQRLLLYGWLFAAPLGYLAVECGWIVRCVGRQPWVVYGQIRTADVVSPVPAGDILASLTSFVVVYSILLFATLFFGSRILQQGPNLNLPLPGIDTTGVDVSPAEHIPDSRPAEATQEAQE
;
A
#
# COMPACT_ATOMS: atom_id res chain seq x y z
N GLY A 1 -31.32 4.50 -9.59
CA GLY A 1 -30.55 5.74 -9.49
C GLY A 1 -29.08 5.48 -9.19
N LEU A 2 -28.77 4.99 -7.98
CA LEU A 2 -27.39 4.82 -7.48
C LEU A 2 -26.44 4.14 -8.47
N ILE A 3 -26.78 2.93 -8.95
CA ILE A 3 -25.94 2.14 -9.87
C ILE A 3 -25.59 2.91 -11.15
N PHE A 4 -26.54 3.66 -11.70
CA PHE A 4 -26.33 4.45 -12.91
C PHE A 4 -25.26 5.54 -12.71
N TYR A 5 -25.31 6.27 -11.60
CA TYR A 5 -24.32 7.30 -11.30
C TYR A 5 -22.95 6.70 -10.98
N THR A 6 -22.92 5.69 -10.13
CA THR A 6 -21.68 5.04 -9.72
C THR A 6 -20.94 4.38 -10.90
N PHE A 7 -21.68 3.77 -11.83
CA PHE A 7 -21.10 3.22 -13.07
C PHE A 7 -20.45 4.32 -13.93
N ARG A 8 -21.10 5.47 -14.09
CA ARG A 8 -20.56 6.59 -14.89
C ARG A 8 -19.33 7.21 -14.24
N ILE A 9 -19.31 7.34 -12.91
CA ILE A 9 -18.15 7.84 -12.17
C ILE A 9 -16.97 6.89 -12.36
N MET A 10 -17.17 5.58 -12.18
CA MET A 10 -16.14 4.56 -12.39
C MET A 10 -15.56 4.62 -13.81
N VAL A 11 -16.42 4.65 -14.82
CA VAL A 11 -16.01 4.71 -16.23
C VAL A 11 -15.29 6.04 -16.53
N GLY A 12 -15.78 7.16 -15.98
CA GLY A 12 -15.15 8.46 -16.14
C GLY A 12 -13.73 8.51 -15.56
N ILE A 13 -13.52 7.93 -14.38
CA ILE A 13 -12.17 7.82 -13.78
C ILE A 13 -11.28 6.87 -14.61
N GLY A 14 -11.82 5.78 -15.14
CA GLY A 14 -11.10 4.88 -16.03
C GLY A 14 -10.59 5.56 -17.31
N PHE A 15 -11.44 6.35 -17.96
CA PHE A 15 -11.02 7.15 -19.12
C PHE A 15 -10.01 8.23 -18.76
N PHE A 16 -10.14 8.85 -17.58
CA PHE A 16 -9.15 9.79 -17.07
C PHE A 16 -7.77 9.12 -16.90
N PHE A 17 -7.70 7.91 -16.35
CA PHE A 17 -6.43 7.16 -16.24
C PHE A 17 -5.86 6.75 -17.59
N ALA A 18 -6.70 6.30 -18.52
CA ALA A 18 -6.26 5.98 -19.87
C ALA A 18 -5.66 7.22 -20.58
N ALA A 19 -6.31 8.38 -20.45
CA ALA A 19 -5.81 9.63 -21.00
C ALA A 19 -4.49 10.07 -20.33
N LEU A 20 -4.40 9.98 -19.00
CA LEU A 20 -3.18 10.32 -18.25
C LEU A 20 -2.01 9.42 -18.64
N MET A 21 -2.25 8.12 -18.79
CA MET A 21 -1.25 7.14 -19.24
C MET A 21 -0.80 7.45 -20.67
N LEU A 22 -1.73 7.67 -21.59
CA LEU A 22 -1.42 8.00 -22.99
C LEU A 22 -0.60 9.29 -23.08
N PHE A 23 -0.99 10.33 -22.35
CA PHE A 23 -0.28 11.61 -22.33
C PHE A 23 1.15 11.45 -21.80
N THR A 24 1.32 10.68 -20.72
CA THR A 24 2.64 10.35 -20.16
C THR A 24 3.50 9.56 -21.16
N ALA A 25 2.93 8.56 -21.84
CA ALA A 25 3.64 7.77 -22.84
C ALA A 25 4.08 8.62 -24.06
N LEU A 26 3.21 9.51 -24.54
CA LEU A 26 3.55 10.44 -25.62
C LEU A 26 4.66 11.41 -25.21
N GLN A 27 4.64 11.88 -23.97
CA GLN A 27 5.69 12.73 -23.40
C GLN A 27 7.04 12.00 -23.32
N TRP A 28 6.99 10.70 -23.00
CA TRP A 28 8.17 9.84 -22.90
C TRP A 28 8.79 9.57 -24.26
N LEU A 29 7.98 9.21 -25.26
CA LEU A 29 8.40 9.03 -26.66
C LEU A 29 9.01 10.30 -27.27
N ARG A 30 8.57 11.48 -26.81
CA ARG A 30 9.12 12.78 -27.23
C ARG A 30 10.43 13.17 -26.53
N GLY A 31 10.98 12.30 -25.68
CA GLY A 31 12.23 12.56 -24.95
C GLY A 31 12.12 13.71 -23.95
N LYS A 32 10.90 14.07 -23.52
CA LYS A 32 10.64 15.18 -22.60
C LYS A 32 10.58 14.75 -21.13
N LEU A 33 10.89 13.49 -20.84
CA LEU A 33 10.94 12.91 -19.47
C LEU A 33 12.33 13.01 -18.82
N THR A 34 13.18 13.95 -19.24
CA THR A 34 14.43 14.26 -18.53
C THR A 34 14.13 15.01 -17.23
N ALA A 35 14.94 14.82 -16.19
CA ALA A 35 14.74 15.39 -14.85
C ALA A 35 14.41 16.89 -14.84
N GLU A 36 15.03 17.69 -15.71
CA GLU A 36 14.75 19.14 -15.82
C GLU A 36 13.38 19.48 -16.44
N LYS A 37 12.89 18.65 -17.38
CA LYS A 37 11.64 18.92 -18.12
C LYS A 37 10.40 18.36 -17.42
N ILE A 38 10.56 17.35 -16.57
CA ILE A 38 9.49 16.81 -15.71
C ILE A 38 8.93 17.91 -14.79
N VAL A 39 9.80 18.73 -14.19
CA VAL A 39 9.39 19.79 -13.25
C VAL A 39 8.57 20.88 -13.95
N GLN A 40 8.79 21.12 -15.25
CA GLN A 40 7.99 22.07 -16.03
C GLN A 40 6.57 21.56 -16.31
N GLN A 41 6.33 20.26 -16.22
CA GLN A 41 5.03 19.65 -16.51
C GLN A 41 4.15 19.48 -15.29
N ARG A 42 3.92 20.59 -14.56
CA ARG A 42 3.13 20.62 -13.32
C ARG A 42 1.75 19.98 -13.46
N LEU A 43 1.09 20.12 -14.63
CA LEU A 43 -0.21 19.48 -14.89
C LEU A 43 -0.14 17.95 -14.87
N LEU A 44 0.93 17.36 -15.41
CA LEU A 44 1.10 15.90 -15.42
C LEU A 44 1.40 15.39 -13.99
N LEU A 45 2.22 16.12 -13.23
CA LEU A 45 2.51 15.79 -11.83
C LEU A 45 1.25 15.87 -10.96
N TYR A 46 0.45 16.95 -11.10
CA TYR A 46 -0.83 17.05 -10.40
C TYR A 46 -1.80 15.94 -10.83
N GLY A 47 -1.84 15.59 -12.12
CA GLY A 47 -2.64 14.47 -12.61
C GLY A 47 -2.31 13.15 -11.92
N TRP A 48 -1.02 12.85 -11.76
CA TRP A 48 -0.55 11.67 -11.02
C TRP A 48 -0.80 11.76 -9.50
N LEU A 49 -0.70 12.95 -8.91
CA LEU A 49 -1.05 13.16 -7.50
C LEU A 49 -2.53 12.90 -7.24
N PHE A 50 -3.42 13.37 -8.11
CA PHE A 50 -4.86 13.13 -8.01
C PHE A 50 -5.25 11.69 -8.40
N ALA A 51 -4.42 10.99 -9.18
CA ALA A 51 -4.70 9.61 -9.56
C ALA A 51 -4.75 8.66 -8.35
N ALA A 52 -3.95 8.90 -7.32
CA ALA A 52 -3.94 8.08 -6.11
C ALA A 52 -5.31 8.05 -5.38
N PRO A 53 -5.92 9.18 -4.98
CA PRO A 53 -7.25 9.17 -4.37
C PRO A 53 -8.36 8.80 -5.36
N LEU A 54 -8.25 9.18 -6.64
CA LEU A 54 -9.26 8.82 -7.64
C LEU A 54 -9.31 7.30 -7.88
N GLY A 55 -8.16 6.62 -7.79
CA GLY A 55 -8.09 5.17 -8.00
C GLY A 55 -8.85 4.42 -6.93
N TYR A 56 -8.70 4.85 -5.68
CA TYR A 56 -9.49 4.32 -4.57
C TYR A 56 -11.00 4.51 -4.81
N LEU A 57 -11.41 5.72 -5.21
CA LEU A 57 -12.82 6.02 -5.48
C LEU A 57 -13.41 5.17 -6.61
N ALA A 58 -12.63 4.91 -7.67
CA ALA A 58 -13.05 4.05 -8.78
C ALA A 58 -13.29 2.61 -8.34
N VAL A 59 -12.43 2.08 -7.46
CA VAL A 59 -12.58 0.74 -6.89
C VAL A 59 -13.85 0.64 -6.06
N GLU A 60 -14.09 1.59 -5.14
CA GLU A 60 -15.30 1.63 -4.31
C GLU A 60 -16.57 1.71 -5.18
N CYS A 61 -16.54 2.54 -6.24
CA CYS A 61 -17.63 2.63 -7.20
C CYS A 61 -17.88 1.28 -7.90
N GLY A 62 -16.83 0.58 -8.32
CA GLY A 62 -16.95 -0.75 -8.94
C GLY A 62 -17.57 -1.78 -7.99
N TRP A 63 -17.16 -1.76 -6.72
CA TRP A 63 -17.75 -2.61 -5.67
C TRP A 63 -19.23 -2.33 -5.46
N ILE A 64 -19.62 -1.06 -5.39
CA ILE A 64 -21.04 -0.67 -5.26
C ILE A 64 -21.86 -1.16 -6.46
N VAL A 65 -21.37 -0.98 -7.69
CA VAL A 65 -22.07 -1.46 -8.90
C VAL A 65 -22.26 -2.97 -8.85
N ARG A 66 -21.23 -3.72 -8.45
CA ARG A 66 -21.28 -5.19 -8.36
C ARG A 66 -22.20 -5.67 -7.24
N CYS A 67 -22.08 -5.09 -6.04
CA CYS A 67 -22.78 -5.55 -4.84
C CYS A 67 -24.24 -5.11 -4.81
N VAL A 68 -24.50 -3.82 -5.09
CA VAL A 68 -25.86 -3.28 -5.12
C VAL A 68 -26.60 -3.74 -6.37
N GLY A 69 -25.90 -3.87 -7.50
CA GLY A 69 -26.50 -4.39 -8.74
C GLY A 69 -26.98 -5.84 -8.65
N ARG A 70 -26.47 -6.61 -7.67
CA ARG A 70 -26.89 -8.00 -7.42
C ARG A 70 -28.12 -8.09 -6.51
N GLN A 71 -28.46 -7.04 -5.76
CA GLN A 71 -29.68 -7.07 -4.95
C GLN A 71 -30.93 -7.24 -5.86
N PRO A 72 -31.92 -8.07 -5.48
CA PRO A 72 -32.19 -8.66 -4.15
C PRO A 72 -31.62 -10.07 -3.93
N TRP A 73 -30.64 -10.50 -4.74
CA TRP A 73 -30.11 -11.86 -4.71
C TRP A 73 -28.76 -11.94 -4.00
N VAL A 74 -28.55 -13.01 -3.23
CA VAL A 74 -27.21 -13.40 -2.76
C VAL A 74 -26.61 -14.35 -3.79
N VAL A 75 -27.38 -15.37 -4.16
CA VAL A 75 -27.13 -16.29 -5.26
C VAL A 75 -28.31 -16.20 -6.22
N TYR A 76 -28.04 -15.85 -7.48
CA TYR A 76 -29.07 -15.62 -8.49
C TYR A 76 -30.00 -16.83 -8.62
N GLY A 77 -31.31 -16.57 -8.49
CA GLY A 77 -32.35 -17.58 -8.65
C GLY A 77 -32.41 -18.64 -7.54
N GLN A 78 -31.54 -18.57 -6.53
CA GLN A 78 -31.51 -19.56 -5.43
C GLN A 78 -31.91 -18.93 -4.10
N ILE A 79 -31.20 -17.87 -3.67
CA ILE A 79 -31.35 -17.31 -2.32
C ILE A 79 -31.42 -15.79 -2.38
N ARG A 80 -32.47 -15.22 -1.77
CA ARG A 80 -32.66 -13.77 -1.64
C ARG A 80 -31.96 -13.23 -0.39
N THR A 81 -31.56 -11.97 -0.42
CA THR A 81 -30.86 -11.33 0.70
C THR A 81 -31.72 -11.25 1.96
N ALA A 82 -33.05 -11.15 1.82
CA ALA A 82 -33.97 -11.11 2.94
C ALA A 82 -34.04 -12.43 3.73
N ASP A 83 -33.84 -13.56 3.05
CA ASP A 83 -33.98 -14.89 3.64
C ASP A 83 -32.72 -15.32 4.43
N VAL A 84 -31.63 -14.55 4.34
CA VAL A 84 -30.31 -14.86 4.93
C VAL A 84 -30.03 -14.03 6.18
N VAL A 85 -31.00 -13.25 6.66
CA VAL A 85 -30.82 -12.40 7.84
C VAL A 85 -30.89 -13.24 9.12
N SER A 86 -29.81 -13.20 9.92
CA SER A 86 -29.77 -13.89 11.23
C SER A 86 -30.71 -13.21 12.25
N PRO A 87 -31.41 -13.99 13.10
CA PRO A 87 -32.30 -13.46 14.13
C PRO A 87 -31.50 -12.96 15.34
N VAL A 88 -30.84 -11.82 15.19
CA VAL A 88 -30.07 -11.15 16.26
C VAL A 88 -30.78 -9.85 16.66
N PRO A 89 -30.83 -9.50 17.96
CA PRO A 89 -31.38 -8.22 18.39
C PRO A 89 -30.71 -7.02 17.68
N ALA A 90 -31.52 -6.04 17.28
CA ALA A 90 -31.02 -4.85 16.58
C ALA A 90 -29.99 -4.05 17.42
N GLY A 91 -30.08 -4.11 18.76
CA GLY A 91 -29.13 -3.46 19.66
C GLY A 91 -27.72 -4.03 19.55
N ASP A 92 -27.57 -5.35 19.44
CA ASP A 92 -26.27 -6.02 19.32
C ASP A 92 -25.63 -5.76 17.95
N ILE A 93 -26.46 -5.70 16.90
CA ILE A 93 -26.02 -5.36 15.54
C ILE A 93 -25.50 -3.91 15.52
N LEU A 94 -26.24 -2.97 16.12
CA LEU A 94 -25.83 -1.57 16.16
C LEU A 94 -24.55 -1.41 16.98
N ALA A 95 -24.46 -2.05 18.16
CA ALA A 95 -23.28 -2.00 19.01
C ALA A 95 -22.03 -2.50 18.26
N SER A 96 -22.10 -3.68 17.64
CA SER A 96 -20.98 -4.25 16.88
C SER A 96 -20.60 -3.41 15.65
N LEU A 97 -21.58 -2.93 14.88
CA LEU A 97 -21.33 -2.05 13.73
C LEU A 97 -20.64 -0.75 14.16
N THR A 98 -21.12 -0.12 15.24
CA THR A 98 -20.50 1.09 15.80
C THR A 98 -19.08 0.80 16.28
N SER A 99 -18.84 -0.32 16.95
CA SER A 99 -17.48 -0.73 17.35
C SER A 99 -16.55 -0.85 16.14
N PHE A 100 -16.98 -1.49 15.04
CA PHE A 100 -16.17 -1.58 13.83
C PHE A 100 -15.89 -0.20 13.22
N VAL A 101 -16.90 0.67 13.14
CA VAL A 101 -16.73 2.04 12.61
C VAL A 101 -15.71 2.81 13.44
N VAL A 102 -15.78 2.74 14.78
CA VAL A 102 -14.85 3.44 15.67
C VAL A 102 -13.42 2.91 15.48
N VAL A 103 -13.23 1.59 15.54
CA VAL A 103 -11.89 0.98 15.41
C VAL A 103 -11.28 1.29 14.04
N TYR A 104 -12.04 1.14 12.95
CA TYR A 104 -11.53 1.42 11.60
C TYR A 104 -11.27 2.91 11.38
N SER A 105 -12.04 3.80 12.00
CA SER A 105 -11.78 5.23 11.95
C SER A 105 -10.47 5.61 12.65
N ILE A 106 -10.18 5.00 13.82
CA ILE A 106 -8.91 5.20 14.53
C ILE A 106 -7.75 4.69 13.68
N LEU A 107 -7.88 3.48 13.10
CA LEU A 107 -6.85 2.91 12.24
C LEU A 107 -6.61 3.78 11.00
N LEU A 108 -7.67 4.23 10.33
CA LEU A 108 -7.56 5.13 9.17
C LEU A 108 -6.81 6.42 9.55
N PHE A 109 -7.17 7.05 10.66
CA PHE A 109 -6.51 8.27 11.13
C PHE A 109 -5.03 8.02 11.45
N ALA A 110 -4.72 6.93 12.16
CA ALA A 110 -3.34 6.56 12.45
C ALA A 110 -2.54 6.34 11.15
N THR A 111 -3.07 5.57 10.19
CA THR A 111 -2.41 5.32 8.90
C THR A 111 -2.16 6.61 8.13
N LEU A 112 -3.13 7.53 8.08
CA LEU A 112 -2.94 8.81 7.41
C LEU A 112 -1.92 9.70 8.13
N PHE A 113 -1.93 9.71 9.47
CA PHE A 113 -0.98 10.47 10.27
C PHE A 113 0.46 9.96 10.10
N PHE A 114 0.68 8.67 10.32
CA PHE A 114 2.00 8.05 10.15
C PHE A 114 2.46 8.08 8.69
N GLY A 115 1.56 7.78 7.74
CA GLY A 115 1.85 7.86 6.31
C GLY A 115 2.29 9.26 5.90
N SER A 116 1.56 10.30 6.30
CA SER A 116 1.93 11.70 6.04
C SER A 116 3.27 12.07 6.66
N ARG A 117 3.53 11.63 7.91
CA ARG A 117 4.81 11.88 8.58
C ARG A 117 5.99 11.24 7.85
N ILE A 118 5.84 10.01 7.37
CA ILE A 118 6.86 9.28 6.61
C ILE A 118 7.08 9.94 5.23
N LEU A 119 5.99 10.30 4.54
CA LEU A 119 6.05 11.00 3.26
C LEU A 119 6.78 12.36 3.36
N GLN A 120 6.61 13.09 4.48
CA GLN A 120 7.28 14.37 4.71
C GLN A 120 8.77 14.23 5.06
N GLN A 121 9.17 13.14 5.74
CA GLN A 121 10.58 12.90 6.05
C GLN A 121 11.40 12.62 4.79
N GLY A 122 10.76 12.13 3.73
CA GLY A 122 11.42 11.80 2.47
C GLY A 122 12.40 10.62 2.59
N PRO A 123 12.93 10.14 1.47
CA PRO A 123 13.91 9.06 1.47
C PRO A 123 15.23 9.53 2.11
N ASN A 124 15.71 8.79 3.10
CA ASN A 124 17.04 9.01 3.68
C ASN A 124 18.11 8.55 2.68
N LEU A 125 18.61 9.48 1.87
CA LEU A 125 19.65 9.22 0.87
C LEU A 125 21.05 8.96 1.47
N ASN A 126 21.19 9.13 2.79
CA ASN A 126 22.44 8.93 3.54
C ASN A 126 22.53 7.55 4.21
N LEU A 127 21.61 6.63 3.91
CA LEU A 127 21.72 5.26 4.42
C LEU A 127 22.87 4.55 3.68
N PRO A 128 23.81 3.90 4.40
CA PRO A 128 24.81 3.06 3.76
C PRO A 128 24.09 1.95 2.99
N LEU A 129 24.48 1.76 1.72
CA LEU A 129 23.91 0.73 0.85
C LEU A 129 24.16 -0.64 1.49
N PRO A 130 23.12 -1.44 1.78
CA PRO A 130 23.31 -2.78 2.31
C PRO A 130 24.17 -3.61 1.34
N GLY A 131 25.39 -3.97 1.78
CA GLY A 131 26.35 -4.74 0.99
C GLY A 131 27.49 -3.95 0.33
N ILE A 132 27.61 -2.64 0.58
CA ILE A 132 28.83 -1.88 0.26
C ILE A 132 29.36 -1.28 1.56
N ASP A 133 30.25 -2.02 2.22
CA ASP A 133 31.03 -1.49 3.33
C ASP A 133 31.97 -0.40 2.78
N THR A 134 31.54 0.86 2.88
CA THR A 134 32.39 2.02 2.54
C THR A 134 33.48 2.27 3.60
N THR A 135 33.45 1.53 4.71
CA THR A 135 34.60 1.33 5.57
C THR A 135 35.46 0.27 4.90
N GLY A 136 36.57 0.68 4.27
CA GLY A 136 37.53 -0.25 3.69
C GLY A 136 37.78 -1.39 4.66
N VAL A 137 37.75 -2.62 4.14
CA VAL A 137 38.11 -3.84 4.86
C VAL A 137 39.37 -3.52 5.67
N ASP A 138 39.28 -3.63 6.99
CA ASP A 138 40.47 -3.53 7.84
C ASP A 138 41.37 -4.70 7.48
N VAL A 139 42.36 -4.43 6.63
CA VAL A 139 43.39 -5.38 6.18
C VAL A 139 44.49 -5.54 7.21
N SER A 140 44.29 -5.06 8.45
CA SER A 140 45.18 -5.40 9.55
C SER A 140 45.21 -6.93 9.70
N PRO A 141 46.39 -7.58 9.61
CA PRO A 141 46.50 -9.01 9.79
C PRO A 141 45.86 -9.43 11.12
N ALA A 142 44.98 -10.42 11.09
CA ALA A 142 44.37 -10.96 12.30
C ALA A 142 45.49 -11.34 13.30
N GLU A 143 45.52 -10.69 14.45
CA GLU A 143 46.51 -11.00 15.48
C GLU A 143 46.25 -12.41 16.00
N HIS A 144 47.26 -13.29 15.87
CA HIS A 144 47.15 -14.67 16.28
C HIS A 144 47.04 -14.74 17.81
N ILE A 145 45.83 -14.99 18.32
CA ILE A 145 45.59 -15.30 19.72
C ILE A 145 46.03 -16.76 19.94
N PRO A 146 47.11 -17.03 20.71
CA PRO A 146 47.50 -18.40 21.05
C PRO A 146 46.41 -19.06 21.88
N ASP A 147 46.07 -20.29 21.52
CA ASP A 147 45.03 -21.11 22.18
C ASP A 147 45.36 -21.31 23.66
N SER A 148 44.63 -20.64 24.55
CA SER A 148 44.76 -20.72 26.00
C SER A 148 43.73 -21.66 26.61
N ARG A 149 43.52 -22.82 25.99
CA ARG A 149 42.78 -23.92 26.61
C ARG A 149 43.51 -24.38 27.88
N PRO A 150 42.82 -24.50 29.03
CA PRO A 150 43.44 -24.92 30.29
C PRO A 150 44.07 -26.32 30.15
N ALA A 151 45.28 -26.48 30.69
CA ALA A 151 46.14 -27.66 30.55
C ALA A 151 45.57 -28.96 31.15
N GLU A 152 44.38 -28.92 31.76
CA GLU A 152 43.69 -30.08 32.33
C GLU A 152 43.24 -31.06 31.22
N ALA A 153 42.91 -30.58 30.02
CA ALA A 153 42.49 -31.44 28.89
C ALA A 153 43.65 -32.23 28.24
N THR A 154 44.91 -31.93 28.58
CA THR A 154 46.07 -32.65 28.02
C THR A 154 46.51 -33.82 28.91
N GLN A 155 46.09 -33.83 30.19
CA GLN A 155 46.45 -34.91 31.14
C GLN A 155 45.51 -36.11 31.05
N GLU A 156 44.25 -35.95 30.64
CA GLU A 156 43.30 -37.08 30.44
C GLU A 156 43.63 -37.96 29.22
N ALA A 157 44.55 -37.54 28.35
CA ALA A 157 44.98 -38.32 27.18
C ALA A 157 46.25 -39.17 27.42
N GLN A 158 46.82 -39.13 28.64
CA GLN A 158 48.05 -39.86 29.00
C GLN A 158 47.88 -40.91 30.10
N GLU A 159 46.66 -41.18 30.57
CA GLU A 159 46.31 -42.39 31.34
C GLU A 159 45.62 -43.46 30.49
#